data_AF-A0A3S5EP65-F1
#
_entry.id   AF-A0A3S5EP65-F1
#
_cell.length_a   1.000
_cell.length_b   1.000
_cell.length_c   1.000
_cell.angle_alpha   90.00
_cell.angle_beta   90.00
_cell.angle_gamma   90.00
#
_symmetry.space_group_name_H-M   'P 1'
#
loop_
_entity.id
_entity.type
_entity.pdbx_description
1 polymer ?
#
loop_
_entity_poly.entity_id
_entity_poly.type
_entity_poly.pdbx_seq_one_letter_code
_entity_poly.pdbx_strand_id
1 'polypeptide(L)'
;MYFCRDCGRQFQSGRRIDNVCLWNDYLTEKRTISELSILHKCSERTIRCRLSSVAESFTPFYPVSATIILDTTYFFKTFGVMLFQDAALGRILHRKFVRNETNKDYLDSDVLRRVEFG
;
A
#
# COMPACT_ATOMS: atom_id res chain seq x y z
N MET A 1 -31.11 15.56 -10.12
CA MET A 1 -30.42 16.63 -10.87
C MET A 1 -30.72 17.94 -10.19
N TYR A 2 -29.70 18.71 -9.81
CA TYR A 2 -29.89 20.04 -9.24
C TYR A 2 -29.73 21.08 -10.35
N PHE A 3 -30.66 22.04 -10.43
CA PHE A 3 -30.67 23.11 -11.42
C PHE A 3 -30.95 24.44 -10.72
N CYS A 4 -30.25 25.49 -11.14
CA CYS A 4 -30.43 26.86 -10.65
C CYS A 4 -31.56 27.54 -11.44
N ARG A 5 -32.63 27.96 -10.77
CA ARG A 5 -33.76 28.65 -11.42
C ARG A 5 -33.42 30.09 -11.82
N ASP A 6 -32.57 30.78 -11.06
CA ASP A 6 -32.24 32.19 -11.31
C ASP A 6 -31.26 32.36 -12.48
N CYS A 7 -30.38 31.40 -12.68
CA CYS A 7 -29.28 31.47 -13.65
C CYS A 7 -29.40 30.47 -14.80
N GLY A 8 -30.42 29.59 -14.79
CA GLY A 8 -30.67 28.58 -15.83
C GLY A 8 -29.59 27.51 -15.97
N ARG A 9 -28.56 27.51 -15.10
CA ARG A 9 -27.44 26.57 -15.18
C ARG A 9 -27.76 25.29 -14.43
N GLN A 10 -27.37 24.17 -15.03
CA GLN A 10 -27.46 22.87 -14.42
C GLN A 10 -26.14 22.51 -13.74
N PHE A 11 -26.21 21.99 -12.52
CA PHE A 11 -25.02 21.52 -11.82
C PHE A 11 -24.56 20.21 -12.47
N GLN A 12 -23.44 20.27 -13.19
CA GLN A 12 -22.76 19.07 -13.67
C GLN A 12 -21.85 18.56 -12.54
N SER A 13 -22.02 17.30 -12.13
CA SER A 13 -21.01 16.67 -11.28
C SER A 13 -19.71 16.60 -12.06
N GLY A 14 -18.63 17.13 -11.49
CA GLY A 14 -17.30 17.08 -12.10
C GLY A 14 -16.83 15.64 -12.34
N ARG A 15 -15.82 15.48 -13.19
CA ARG A 15 -15.22 14.17 -13.50
C ARG A 15 -14.73 13.52 -12.20
N ARG A 16 -15.25 12.33 -11.90
CA ARG A 16 -14.79 11.54 -10.75
C ARG A 16 -13.41 10.99 -11.06
N ILE A 17 -12.49 11.12 -10.11
CA ILE A 17 -11.17 10.48 -10.19
C ILE A 17 -11.38 8.97 -10.05
N ASP A 18 -10.74 8.18 -10.91
CA ASP A 18 -10.68 6.74 -10.77
C ASP A 18 -9.59 6.36 -9.76
N ASN A 19 -9.95 5.55 -8.77
CA ASN A 19 -9.03 5.17 -7.69
C ASN A 19 -7.97 4.16 -8.18
N VAL A 20 -8.27 3.33 -9.19
CA VAL A 20 -7.31 2.35 -9.73
C VAL A 20 -6.21 3.07 -10.52
N CYS A 21 -6.58 3.97 -11.44
CA CYS A 21 -5.60 4.83 -12.11
C CYS A 21 -4.78 5.65 -11.12
N LEU A 22 -5.42 6.30 -10.14
CA LEU A 22 -4.71 7.08 -9.11
C LEU A 22 -3.68 6.24 -8.34
N TRP A 23 -4.03 5.00 -8.01
CA TRP A 23 -3.13 4.07 -7.32
C TRP A 23 -1.94 3.65 -8.19
N ASN A 24 -2.18 3.38 -9.48
CA ASN A 24 -1.13 3.05 -10.43
C ASN A 24 -0.17 4.22 -10.68
N ASP A 25 -0.66 5.45 -10.79
CA ASP A 25 0.17 6.65 -10.95
C ASP A 25 1.05 6.89 -9.72
N TYR A 26 0.53 6.60 -8.52
CA TYR A 26 1.30 6.69 -7.29
C TYR A 26 2.43 5.64 -7.22
N LEU A 27 2.13 4.38 -7.55
CA LEU A 27 3.10 3.28 -7.43
C LEU A 27 4.09 3.21 -8.59
N THR A 28 3.60 3.23 -9.83
CA THR A 28 4.38 2.92 -11.04
C THR A 28 5.14 4.14 -11.52
N GLU A 29 4.48 5.28 -11.54
CA GLU A 29 5.08 6.55 -11.98
C GLU A 29 5.76 7.31 -10.83
N LYS A 30 5.68 6.77 -9.59
CA LYS A 30 6.30 7.31 -8.36
C LYS A 30 5.96 8.77 -8.09
N ARG A 31 4.76 9.22 -8.49
CA ARG A 31 4.34 10.62 -8.30
C ARG A 31 4.06 10.91 -6.83
N THR A 32 4.45 12.10 -6.41
CA THR A 32 4.17 12.59 -5.05
C THR A 32 2.70 12.99 -4.89
N ILE A 33 2.24 13.08 -3.63
CA ILE A 33 0.86 13.50 -3.32
C ILE A 33 0.56 14.91 -3.88
N SER A 34 1.55 15.81 -3.84
CA SER A 34 1.43 17.18 -4.35
C SER A 34 1.28 17.19 -5.87
N GLU A 35 2.09 16.42 -6.60
CA GLU A 35 1.97 16.29 -8.06
C GLU A 35 0.62 15.69 -8.49
N LEU A 36 0.14 14.66 -7.78
CA LEU A 36 -1.18 14.08 -8.01
C LEU A 36 -2.30 15.08 -7.73
N SER A 37 -2.14 15.94 -6.73
CA SER A 37 -3.11 16.99 -6.40
C SER A 37 -3.25 18.01 -7.54
N ILE A 38 -2.14 18.38 -8.17
CA ILE A 38 -2.09 19.30 -9.31
C ILE A 38 -2.72 18.64 -10.54
N LEU A 39 -2.34 17.38 -10.83
CA LEU A 39 -2.86 16.62 -11.97
C LEU A 39 -4.38 16.46 -11.93
N HIS A 40 -4.92 16.04 -10.78
CA HIS A 40 -6.34 15.78 -10.60
C HIS A 40 -7.15 17.02 -10.17
N LYS A 41 -6.49 18.19 -10.05
CA LYS A 41 -7.11 19.47 -9.64
C LYS A 41 -7.92 19.33 -8.35
N CYS A 42 -7.33 18.68 -7.34
CA CYS A 42 -7.97 18.46 -6.05
C CYS A 42 -6.99 18.67 -4.90
N SER A 43 -7.50 18.73 -3.68
CA SER A 43 -6.64 18.92 -2.50
C SER A 43 -5.80 17.67 -2.23
N GLU A 44 -4.60 17.84 -1.67
CA GLU A 44 -3.78 16.71 -1.21
C GLU A 44 -4.51 15.82 -0.19
N ARG A 45 -5.39 16.41 0.64
CA ARG A 45 -6.25 15.65 1.57
C ARG A 45 -7.14 14.67 0.80
N THR A 46 -7.73 15.10 -0.31
CA THR A 46 -8.56 14.25 -1.16
C THR A 46 -7.76 13.09 -1.76
N ILE A 47 -6.53 13.35 -2.21
CA ILE A 47 -5.63 12.31 -2.72
C ILE A 47 -5.31 11.29 -1.62
N ARG A 48 -4.89 11.74 -0.43
CA ARG A 48 -4.59 10.85 0.71
C ARG A 48 -5.79 9.96 1.07
N CYS A 49 -6.98 10.55 1.19
CA CYS A 49 -8.20 9.81 1.50
C CYS A 49 -8.52 8.76 0.43
N ARG A 50 -8.33 9.08 -0.85
CA ARG A 50 -8.56 8.14 -1.96
C ARG A 50 -7.54 7.01 -1.97
N LEU A 51 -6.26 7.31 -1.82
CA LEU A 51 -5.21 6.28 -1.70
C LEU A 51 -5.47 5.36 -0.51
N SER A 52 -5.89 5.90 0.65
CA SER A 52 -6.25 5.07 1.81
C SER A 52 -7.50 4.21 1.61
N SER A 53 -8.38 4.59 0.67
CA SER A 53 -9.58 3.81 0.36
C SER A 53 -9.32 2.62 -0.54
N VAL A 54 -8.16 2.59 -1.21
CA VAL A 54 -7.73 1.42 -1.98
C VAL A 54 -7.23 0.39 -0.98
N ALA A 55 -8.06 -0.62 -0.70
CA ALA A 55 -7.68 -1.72 0.16
C ALA A 55 -6.54 -2.50 -0.52
N GLU A 56 -5.39 -2.57 0.13
CA GLU A 56 -4.31 -3.44 -0.31
C GLU A 56 -4.61 -4.88 0.12
N SER A 57 -5.05 -5.72 -0.81
CA SER A 57 -5.20 -7.15 -0.58
C SER A 57 -3.83 -7.82 -0.68
N PHE A 58 -3.15 -7.97 0.46
CA PHE A 58 -1.99 -8.86 0.54
C PHE A 58 -2.47 -10.26 0.93
N THR A 59 -2.35 -11.19 0.00
CA THR A 59 -2.61 -12.61 0.26
C THR A 59 -1.28 -13.30 0.50
N PRO A 60 -0.97 -13.70 1.74
CA PRO A 60 0.28 -14.40 2.02
C PRO A 60 0.28 -15.76 1.34
N PHE A 61 1.43 -16.14 0.79
CA PHE A 61 1.69 -17.46 0.21
C PHE A 61 2.59 -18.24 1.17
N TYR A 62 2.26 -19.51 1.41
CA TYR A 62 3.02 -20.37 2.32
C TYR A 62 3.39 -21.67 1.60
N PRO A 63 4.64 -21.81 1.13
CA PRO A 63 5.14 -23.06 0.56
C PRO A 63 5.39 -24.10 1.68
N VAL A 64 5.43 -25.38 1.29
CA VAL A 64 5.73 -26.51 2.21
C VAL A 64 7.18 -26.45 2.70
N SER A 65 8.11 -26.05 1.82
CA SER A 65 9.52 -25.83 2.13
C SER A 65 10.02 -24.61 1.36
N ALA A 66 10.74 -23.71 2.01
CA ALA A 66 11.34 -22.55 1.35
C ALA A 66 12.61 -22.10 2.08
N THR A 67 13.54 -21.54 1.31
CA THR A 67 14.69 -20.80 1.85
C THR A 67 14.28 -19.34 1.99
N ILE A 68 14.23 -18.84 3.21
CA ILE A 68 13.70 -17.50 3.49
C ILE A 68 14.85 -16.50 3.58
N ILE A 69 14.74 -15.41 2.83
CA ILE A 69 15.54 -14.20 3.00
C ILE A 69 14.72 -13.25 3.86
N LEU A 70 15.32 -12.84 4.97
CA LEU A 70 14.77 -11.85 5.89
C LEU A 70 15.50 -10.52 5.66
N ASP A 71 14.74 -9.45 5.45
CA ASP A 71 15.28 -8.10 5.36
C ASP A 71 14.43 -7.12 6.15
N THR A 72 15.07 -6.14 6.79
CA THR A 72 14.44 -5.05 7.52
C THR A 72 14.85 -3.71 6.93
N THR A 73 13.97 -3.11 6.14
CA THR A 73 14.21 -1.78 5.57
C THR A 73 13.59 -0.70 6.45
N TYR A 74 14.39 0.24 6.94
CA TYR A 74 13.92 1.38 7.74
C TYR A 74 13.58 2.59 6.86
N PHE A 75 12.39 3.16 7.07
CA PHE A 75 11.93 4.39 6.43
C PHE A 75 12.05 5.54 7.43
N PHE A 76 13.08 6.37 7.24
CA PHE A 76 13.45 7.43 8.18
C PHE A 76 13.67 6.90 9.61
N LYS A 77 13.37 7.72 10.62
CA LYS A 77 13.48 7.37 12.05
C LYS A 77 12.13 6.97 12.67
N THR A 78 11.14 6.62 11.85
CA THR A 78 9.76 6.44 12.30
C THR A 78 9.33 4.98 12.35
N PHE A 79 9.60 4.22 11.29
CA PHE A 79 9.26 2.81 11.21
C PHE A 79 10.16 2.07 10.23
N GLY A 80 10.24 0.75 10.38
CA GLY A 80 10.78 -0.17 9.40
C GLY A 80 9.72 -1.14 8.90
N VAL A 81 10.02 -1.78 7.79
CA VAL A 81 9.24 -2.87 7.23
C VAL A 81 10.14 -4.09 7.19
N MET A 82 9.74 -5.13 7.93
CA MET A 82 10.36 -6.44 7.89
C MET A 82 9.69 -7.26 6.80
N LEU A 83 10.48 -7.83 5.90
CA LEU A 83 10.04 -8.62 4.76
C LEU A 83 10.60 -10.04 4.85
N PHE A 84 9.74 -11.02 4.58
CA PHE A 84 10.09 -12.43 4.46
C PHE A 84 9.87 -12.80 3.01
N GLN A 85 10.96 -13.05 2.28
CA GLN A 85 10.91 -13.41 0.88
C GLN A 85 11.43 -14.83 0.68
N ASP A 86 10.73 -15.62 -0.12
CA ASP A 86 11.27 -16.89 -0.59
C ASP A 86 12.39 -16.64 -1.62
N ALA A 87 13.59 -17.15 -1.35
CA ALA A 87 14.77 -16.98 -2.20
C ALA A 87 14.57 -17.60 -3.59
N ALA A 88 13.82 -18.71 -3.68
CA ALA A 88 13.64 -19.44 -4.92
C ALA A 88 12.65 -18.75 -5.87
N LEU A 89 11.49 -18.36 -5.35
CA LEU A 89 10.40 -17.76 -6.16
C LEU A 89 10.40 -16.23 -6.15
N GLY A 90 11.18 -15.60 -5.27
CA GLY A 90 11.14 -14.15 -5.05
C GLY A 90 9.82 -13.63 -4.48
N ARG A 91 8.95 -14.53 -4.00
CA ARG A 91 7.62 -14.16 -3.48
C ARG A 91 7.68 -13.72 -2.03
N ILE A 92 6.90 -12.71 -1.69
CA ILE A 92 6.77 -12.21 -0.32
C ILE A 92 5.83 -13.17 0.44
N LEU A 93 6.37 -13.83 1.47
CA LEU A 93 5.64 -14.73 2.34
C LEU A 93 4.95 -13.97 3.47
N HIS A 94 5.65 -12.98 4.03
CA HIS A 94 5.17 -12.18 5.14
C HIS A 94 5.78 -10.78 5.13
N ARG A 95 5.03 -9.82 5.64
CA ARG A 95 5.50 -8.44 5.85
C ARG A 95 4.95 -7.90 7.17
N LYS A 96 5.78 -7.20 7.92
CA LYS A 96 5.41 -6.61 9.21
C LYS A 96 5.98 -5.21 9.34
N PHE A 97 5.15 -4.27 9.80
CA PHE A 97 5.62 -2.95 10.20
C PHE A 97 6.23 -3.05 11.60
N VAL A 98 7.49 -2.64 11.73
CA VAL A 98 8.26 -2.68 12.98
C VAL A 98 8.72 -1.27 13.34
N ARG A 99 8.89 -0.98 14.63
CA ARG A 99 9.53 0.27 15.07
C ARG A 99 11.01 0.07 15.34
N ASN A 100 11.30 -1.00 16.08
CA ASN A 100 12.64 -1.47 16.38
C ASN A 100 12.69 -2.96 16.06
N GLU A 101 13.87 -3.46 15.71
CA GLU A 101 14.06 -4.88 15.47
C GLU A 101 14.15 -5.63 16.80
N THR A 102 13.29 -6.62 16.99
CA THR A 102 13.34 -7.50 18.16
C THR A 102 13.27 -8.96 17.76
N ASN A 103 13.93 -9.83 18.52
CA ASN A 103 13.90 -11.28 18.29
C ASN A 103 12.46 -11.85 18.28
N LYS A 104 11.56 -11.20 19.03
CA LYS A 104 10.14 -11.56 19.07
C LYS A 104 9.46 -11.36 17.71
N ASP A 105 9.84 -10.34 16.95
CA ASP A 105 9.21 -10.04 15.66
C ASP A 105 9.45 -11.15 14.64
N TYR A 106 10.61 -11.82 14.72
CA TYR A 106 10.90 -13.01 13.92
C TYR A 106 10.02 -14.20 14.34
N LEU A 107 9.98 -14.51 15.63
CA LEU A 107 9.22 -15.66 16.17
C LEU A 107 7.70 -15.51 16.09
N ASP A 108 7.22 -14.27 16.01
CA ASP A 108 5.80 -13.96 15.87
C ASP A 108 5.29 -14.14 14.43
N SER A 109 6.20 -14.28 13.46
CA SER A 109 5.80 -14.58 12.09
C SER A 109 5.18 -15.98 12.00
N ASP A 110 3.94 -16.02 11.53
CA ASP A 110 3.20 -17.25 11.25
C ASP A 110 3.91 -18.19 10.27
N VAL A 111 4.85 -17.64 9.48
CA VAL A 111 5.75 -18.37 8.59
C VAL A 111 6.69 -19.25 9.39
N LEU A 112 7.46 -18.69 10.33
CA LEU A 112 8.47 -19.46 11.07
C LEU A 112 7.86 -20.43 12.09
N ARG A 113 6.63 -20.22 12.55
CA ARG A 113 5.92 -21.19 13.40
C ARG A 113 5.43 -22.44 12.65
N ARG A 114 5.28 -22.35 11.33
CA ARG A 114 4.76 -23.43 10.48
C ARG A 114 5.84 -24.14 9.66
N VAL A 115 7.01 -23.53 9.56
CA VAL A 115 8.19 -24.17 8.95
C VAL A 115 8.79 -25.07 10.01
N GLU A 116 8.62 -26.39 9.85
CA GLU A 116 9.44 -27.35 10.59
C GLU A 116 10.89 -27.16 10.15
N PHE A 117 11.74 -26.72 11.08
CA PHE A 117 13.18 -26.72 10.87
C PHE A 117 13.65 -28.18 10.87
N GLY A 118 13.68 -28.78 9.68
CA GLY A 118 14.26 -30.11 9.44
C GLY A 118 15.78 -30.10 9.54
#